data_AF-A0A350XKW2-F1
#
_entry.id   AF-A0A350XKW2-F1
#
_cell.length_a   1.000
_cell.length_b   1.000
_cell.length_c   1.000
_cell.angle_alpha   90.00
_cell.angle_beta   90.00
_cell.angle_gamma   90.00
#
_symmetry.space_group_name_H-M   'P 1'
#
loop_
_entity.id
_entity.type
_entity.pdbx_description
1 polymer ?
#
loop_
_entity_poly.entity_id
_entity_poly.type
_entity_poly.pdbx_seq_one_letter_code
_entity_poly.pdbx_strand_id
1 'polypeptide(L)'
;MIFLPQPSTYEDTQDIIKLTTANGVSISAIYLPNPKAKYTILYSHGNAEDLGYGLPMLKELRDIGFSVFAYDYQGYGTSRGTPSEANAYQKDAENPCGSPRG
;
A
#
# COMPACT_ATOMS: atom_id res chain seq x y z
N MET A 1 15.42 -5.21 11.02
CA MET A 1 14.96 -6.31 10.13
C MET A 1 15.62 -6.14 8.75
N ILE A 2 15.96 -7.20 8.00
CA ILE A 2 16.52 -7.04 6.63
C ILE A 2 15.35 -6.93 5.66
N PHE A 3 15.20 -5.80 4.96
CA PHE A 3 14.16 -5.65 3.94
C PHE A 3 14.66 -6.12 2.57
N LEU A 4 14.03 -7.17 2.02
CA LEU A 4 14.48 -7.86 0.81
C LEU A 4 13.34 -7.94 -0.21
N PRO A 5 13.14 -6.90 -1.04
CA PRO A 5 12.16 -6.97 -2.10
C PRO A 5 12.53 -8.06 -3.10
N GLN A 6 11.54 -8.85 -3.46
CA GLN A 6 11.60 -9.74 -4.61
C GLN A 6 11.37 -8.95 -5.90
N PRO A 7 11.74 -9.50 -7.08
CA PRO A 7 11.26 -8.95 -8.35
C PRO A 7 9.73 -8.85 -8.33
N SER A 8 9.19 -7.73 -8.84
CA SER A 8 7.75 -7.52 -8.89
C SER A 8 7.04 -8.69 -9.56
N THR A 9 6.01 -9.25 -8.93
CA THR A 9 5.21 -10.32 -9.50
C THR A 9 4.06 -9.79 -10.35
N TYR A 10 3.94 -8.48 -10.48
CA TYR A 10 2.89 -7.81 -11.24
C TYR A 10 3.41 -6.53 -11.90
N GLU A 11 2.65 -6.03 -12.88
CA GLU A 11 2.92 -4.78 -13.60
C GLU A 11 1.84 -3.75 -13.30
N ASP A 12 2.12 -2.47 -13.55
CA ASP A 12 1.13 -1.42 -13.37
C ASP A 12 -0.07 -1.64 -14.32
N THR A 13 -1.27 -1.64 -13.73
CA THR A 13 -2.55 -1.69 -14.43
C THR A 13 -3.44 -0.54 -14.00
N GLN A 14 -4.62 -0.41 -14.61
CA GLN A 14 -5.60 0.61 -14.22
C GLN A 14 -6.16 0.39 -12.81
N ASP A 15 -6.08 -0.83 -12.29
CA ASP A 15 -6.55 -1.18 -10.94
C ASP A 15 -5.54 -0.80 -9.85
N ILE A 16 -4.28 -0.51 -10.22
CA ILE A 16 -3.25 -0.06 -9.30
C ILE A 16 -3.39 1.44 -9.06
N ILE A 17 -3.59 1.82 -7.79
CA ILE A 17 -3.61 3.19 -7.32
C ILE A 17 -2.18 3.59 -6.98
N LYS A 18 -1.73 4.77 -7.45
CA LYS A 18 -0.46 5.38 -7.03
C LYS A 18 -0.71 6.39 -5.93
N LEU A 19 -0.16 6.14 -4.75
CA LEU A 19 -0.19 7.05 -3.61
C LEU A 19 1.14 7.77 -3.48
N THR A 20 1.08 9.05 -3.11
CA THR A 20 2.28 9.81 -2.75
C THR A 20 2.39 9.83 -1.23
N THR A 21 3.46 9.22 -0.72
CA THR A 21 3.80 9.22 0.71
C THR A 21 4.26 10.62 1.16
N ALA A 22 4.33 10.84 2.48
CA ALA A 22 4.71 12.12 3.06
C ALA A 22 6.12 12.63 2.65
N ASN A 23 7.04 11.73 2.31
CA ASN A 23 8.38 12.10 1.79
C ASN A 23 8.42 12.22 0.26
N GLY A 24 7.27 12.23 -0.42
CA GLY A 24 7.15 12.40 -1.86
C GLY A 24 7.39 11.13 -2.69
N VAL A 25 7.49 9.95 -2.05
CA VAL A 25 7.70 8.69 -2.78
C VAL A 25 6.35 8.14 -3.27
N SER A 26 6.30 7.77 -4.54
CA SER A 26 5.14 7.11 -5.15
C SER A 26 5.14 5.61 -4.85
N ILE A 27 4.11 5.13 -4.18
CA ILE A 27 3.90 3.72 -3.84
C ILE A 27 2.61 3.19 -4.49
N SER A 28 2.57 1.89 -4.71
CA SER A 28 1.43 1.17 -5.28
C SER A 28 0.46 0.70 -4.21
N ALA A 29 -0.83 0.77 -4.52
CA ALA A 29 -1.90 0.27 -3.68
C ALA A 29 -3.03 -0.32 -4.51
N ILE A 30 -3.83 -1.18 -3.89
CA ILE A 30 -5.12 -1.64 -4.43
C ILE A 30 -6.22 -1.44 -3.41
N TYR A 31 -7.41 -1.19 -3.93
CA TYR A 31 -8.63 -1.17 -3.13
C TYR A 31 -9.64 -2.16 -3.71
N LEU A 32 -10.05 -3.13 -2.90
CA LEU A 32 -11.06 -4.13 -3.22
C LEU A 32 -12.34 -3.81 -2.45
N PRO A 33 -13.27 -3.03 -3.04
CA PRO A 33 -14.50 -2.65 -2.34
C PRO A 33 -15.47 -3.83 -2.22
N ASN A 34 -16.16 -3.87 -1.09
CA ASN A 34 -17.36 -4.66 -0.88
C ASN A 34 -18.49 -3.74 -0.38
N PRO A 35 -19.52 -3.46 -1.21
CA PRO A 35 -20.60 -2.51 -0.86
C PRO A 35 -21.40 -2.87 0.39
N LYS A 36 -21.32 -4.12 0.86
CA LYS A 36 -22.01 -4.60 2.07
C LYS A 36 -21.09 -4.65 3.29
N ALA A 37 -19.80 -4.34 3.12
CA ALA A 37 -18.84 -4.44 4.21
C ALA A 37 -19.07 -3.34 5.26
N LYS A 38 -19.08 -3.77 6.51
CA LYS A 38 -19.08 -2.85 7.67
C LYS A 38 -17.69 -2.28 7.95
N TYR A 39 -16.64 -3.03 7.59
CA TYR A 39 -15.26 -2.69 7.91
C TYR A 39 -14.35 -2.85 6.69
N THR A 40 -13.25 -2.09 6.70
CA THR A 40 -12.16 -2.21 5.73
C THR A 40 -10.92 -2.75 6.43
N ILE A 41 -10.31 -3.78 5.86
CA ILE A 41 -9.01 -4.27 6.30
C ILE A 41 -7.94 -3.43 5.62
N LEU A 42 -7.04 -2.84 6.41
CA LEU A 42 -5.77 -2.30 5.94
C LEU A 42 -4.72 -3.41 6.02
N TYR A 43 -4.22 -3.87 4.88
CA TYR A 43 -3.27 -4.97 4.78
C TYR A 43 -1.86 -4.46 4.48
N SER A 44 -0.89 -4.87 5.30
CA SER A 44 0.54 -4.63 5.09
C SER A 44 1.21 -5.99 4.87
N HIS A 45 1.88 -6.17 3.73
CA HIS A 45 2.38 -7.47 3.28
C HIS A 45 3.66 -7.90 4.03
N GLY A 46 4.06 -9.17 3.84
CA GLY A 46 5.31 -9.71 4.36
C GLY A 46 6.55 -9.21 3.61
N ASN A 47 7.72 -9.37 4.22
CA ASN A 47 8.99 -8.81 3.72
C ASN A 47 9.46 -9.32 2.34
N ALA A 48 8.95 -10.45 1.86
CA ALA A 48 9.29 -11.03 0.56
C ALA A 48 8.00 -11.25 -0.26
N GLU A 49 7.05 -10.34 -0.09
CA GLU A 49 5.76 -10.34 -0.79
C GLU A 49 5.59 -9.00 -1.53
N ASP A 50 4.63 -8.95 -2.43
CA ASP A 50 4.09 -7.72 -2.99
C ASP A 50 2.58 -7.87 -3.20
N LEU A 51 1.91 -6.83 -3.70
CA LEU A 51 0.47 -6.86 -3.99
C LEU A 51 0.05 -7.99 -4.92
N GLY A 52 0.87 -8.33 -5.92
CA GLY A 52 0.57 -9.41 -6.87
C GLY A 52 0.55 -10.78 -6.18
N TYR A 53 1.55 -11.03 -5.32
CA TYR A 53 1.63 -12.24 -4.51
C TYR A 53 0.44 -12.36 -3.54
N GLY A 54 0.07 -11.26 -2.87
CA GLY A 54 -1.01 -11.25 -1.86
C GLY A 54 -2.43 -11.26 -2.44
N LEU A 55 -2.61 -10.89 -3.71
CA LEU A 55 -3.93 -10.64 -4.32
C LEU A 55 -4.95 -11.78 -4.12
N PRO A 56 -4.62 -13.09 -4.23
CA PRO A 56 -5.56 -14.17 -3.98
C PRO A 56 -6.18 -14.12 -2.57
N MET A 57 -5.35 -14.00 -1.54
CA MET A 57 -5.81 -13.90 -0.14
C MET A 57 -6.59 -12.59 0.09
N LEU A 58 -6.20 -11.48 -0.53
CA LEU A 58 -6.94 -10.22 -0.41
C LEU A 58 -8.36 -10.33 -1.00
N LYS A 59 -8.54 -11.10 -2.08
CA LYS A 59 -9.85 -11.43 -2.63
C LYS A 59 -10.66 -12.32 -1.69
N GLU A 60 -10.04 -13.31 -1.06
CA GLU A 60 -10.71 -14.14 -0.04
C GLU A 60 -11.22 -13.29 1.12
N LEU A 61 -10.40 -12.36 1.64
CA LEU A 61 -10.81 -11.42 2.69
C LEU A 61 -11.99 -10.54 2.26
N ARG A 62 -12.00 -10.10 0.99
CA ARG A 62 -13.12 -9.34 0.44
C ARG A 62 -14.39 -10.18 0.38
N ASP A 63 -14.27 -11.42 -0.08
CA ASP A 63 -15.40 -12.33 -0.31
C ASP A 63 -16.04 -12.81 1.00
N ILE A 64 -15.28 -12.86 2.11
CA ILE A 64 -15.83 -13.13 3.46
C ILE A 64 -16.48 -11.91 4.13
N GLY A 65 -16.55 -10.76 3.44
CA GLY A 65 -17.41 -9.63 3.86
C GLY A 65 -16.69 -8.32 4.20
N PHE A 66 -15.39 -8.19 3.93
CA PHE A 66 -14.64 -6.95 4.15
C PHE A 66 -14.47 -6.16 2.86
N SER A 67 -14.26 -4.84 2.98
CA SER A 67 -13.48 -4.13 1.96
C SER A 67 -12.00 -4.29 2.32
N VAL A 68 -11.12 -4.24 1.33
CA VAL A 68 -9.68 -4.42 1.57
C VAL A 68 -8.90 -3.30 0.90
N PHE A 69 -8.03 -2.64 1.66
CA PHE A 69 -7.04 -1.71 1.17
C PHE A 69 -5.66 -2.29 1.46
N ALA A 70 -4.84 -2.46 0.42
CA ALA A 70 -3.49 -3.00 0.55
C ALA A 70 -2.52 -2.10 -0.22
N TYR A 71 -1.28 -2.02 0.24
CA TYR A 71 -0.24 -1.22 -0.38
C TYR A 71 1.10 -1.94 -0.31
N ASP A 72 1.98 -1.63 -1.26
CA ASP A 72 3.38 -2.07 -1.23
C ASP A 72 4.23 -1.07 -0.44
N TYR A 73 5.21 -1.58 0.31
CA TYR A 73 6.23 -0.72 0.90
C TYR A 73 7.11 -0.08 -0.20
N GLN A 74 7.84 0.98 0.17
CA GLN A 74 8.80 1.58 -0.75
C GLN A 74 9.83 0.54 -1.24
N GLY A 75 10.04 0.49 -2.55
CA GLY A 75 10.94 -0.46 -3.20
C GLY A 75 10.38 -1.88 -3.41
N TYR A 76 9.10 -2.12 -3.12
CA TYR A 76 8.40 -3.38 -3.39
C TYR A 76 7.44 -3.27 -4.57
N GLY A 77 7.21 -4.40 -5.26
CA GLY A 77 6.32 -4.44 -6.42
C GLY A 77 6.68 -3.36 -7.45
N THR A 78 5.69 -2.56 -7.81
CA THR A 78 5.88 -1.40 -8.71
C THR A 78 6.05 -0.06 -7.98
N SER A 79 6.28 -0.10 -6.66
CA SER A 79 6.53 1.09 -5.84
C SER A 79 7.95 1.63 -6.03
N ARG A 80 8.09 2.95 -5.92
CA ARG A 80 9.39 3.64 -5.95
C ARG A 80 10.03 3.64 -4.55
N GLY A 81 11.23 4.20 -4.46
CA GLY A 81 11.96 4.35 -3.19
C GLY A 81 12.84 3.15 -2.86
N THR A 82 13.27 3.06 -1.60
CA THR A 82 14.13 1.98 -1.12
C THR A 82 13.52 1.26 0.07
N PRO A 83 13.69 -0.07 0.13
CA PRO A 83 13.18 -0.88 1.24
C PRO A 83 13.99 -0.57 2.50
N SER A 84 13.31 -0.19 3.59
CA SER A 84 13.94 -0.02 4.90
C SER A 84 12.92 -0.05 6.03
N GLU A 85 13.39 -0.39 7.23
CA GLU A 85 12.55 -0.38 8.45
C GLU A 85 11.99 1.00 8.74
N ALA A 86 12.82 2.04 8.57
CA ALA A 86 12.42 3.42 8.76
C ALA A 86 11.30 3.85 7.79
N ASN A 87 11.36 3.40 6.53
CA ASN A 87 10.35 3.71 5.52
C ASN A 87 9.04 2.93 5.74
N ALA A 88 9.12 1.72 6.30
CA ALA A 88 7.93 0.92 6.60
C ALA A 88 7.10 1.49 7.76
N TYR A 89 7.75 2.10 8.76
CA TYR A 89 7.08 2.74 9.91
C TYR A 89 6.91 4.24 9.75
N GLN A 90 7.07 4.76 8.52
CA GLN A 90 7.01 6.19 8.29
C GLN A 90 5.63 6.73 8.68
N LYS A 91 5.63 7.75 9.52
CA LYS A 91 4.41 8.47 9.89
C LYS A 91 4.00 9.39 8.74
N ASP A 92 2.71 9.45 8.47
CA ASP A 92 2.15 10.49 7.62
C ASP A 92 2.46 11.84 8.28
N ALA A 93 3.15 12.72 7.54
CA ALA A 93 3.25 14.11 7.95
C ALA A 93 1.86 14.72 7.77
N GLU A 94 1.16 14.94 8.88
CA GLU A 94 0.01 15.86 8.88
C GLU A 94 0.52 17.17 8.29
N ASN A 95 0.01 17.54 7.12
CA ASN A 95 0.25 18.86 6.57
C ASN A 95 -0.45 19.84 7.53
N PRO A 96 0.27 20.65 8.34
CA PRO A 96 -0.42 21.65 9.14
C PRO A 96 -1.03 22.61 8.14
N CYS A 97 -2.36 22.57 8.03
CA CYS A 97 -3.14 23.43 7.15
C CYS A 97 -2.57 24.85 7.26
N GLY A 98 -1.96 25.32 6.17
CA GLY A 98 -1.27 26.60 6.15
C GLY A 98 -2.26 27.72 6.47
N SER A 99 -2.02 28.41 7.59
CA SER A 99 -2.71 29.66 7.89
C SER A 99 -2.51 30.66 6.74
N PRO A 100 -3.53 31.41 6.30
CA PRO A 100 -3.31 32.49 5.35
C PRO A 100 -2.39 33.51 6.01
N ARG A 101 -1.24 33.79 5.36
CA ARG A 101 -0.45 34.97 5.72
C ARG A 101 -1.32 36.18 5.43
N GLY A 102 -1.50 37.03 6.44
CA GLY A 102 -2.10 38.36 6.30
C GLY A 102 -1.28 39.27 5.40
#